data_AF-A0A1X1D1B8-F1
#
_entry.id   AF-A0A1X1D1B8-F1
#
_cell.length_a   1.000
_cell.length_b   1.000
_cell.length_c   1.000
_cell.angle_alpha   90.00
_cell.angle_beta   90.00
_cell.angle_gamma   90.00
#
_symmetry.space_group_name_H-M   'P 1'
#
loop_
_entity.id
_entity.type
_entity.pdbx_description
1 polymer ?
#
loop_
_entity_poly.entity_id
_entity_poly.type
_entity_poly.pdbx_seq_one_letter_code
_entity_poly.pdbx_strand_id
1 'polypeptide(L)'
;MAIYTLQEASLELPDIFKDRTMNLFTLSENNASEFTFVVSRASASHDDTVQKVAARILKEMGTTVEAFASITSKVITVDGLSAVELFYHFENGGVQIWQKQTVILLDEELSGKKVVCYIGTCPGKFGEYYQKQYQTIINSIRFNHSESDIEPLPISPDSTDTFFSLDNDTKILTAHETVNSLYQHVDLKRALNGHYLFFNSAGQSLHIAALNDQEPLRYALWTSPGRHNSSLSGVIDVVKQFEGPEELNSEEQIRAFLQRHKDV
;
A
#
# COMPACT_ATOMS: atom_id res chain seq x y z
N MET A 1 -5.12 -10.82 11.36
CA MET A 1 -5.43 -10.55 9.94
C MET A 1 -5.93 -9.12 9.87
N ALA A 2 -5.67 -8.41 8.78
CA ALA A 2 -6.14 -7.03 8.66
C ALA A 2 -7.63 -6.97 8.35
N ILE A 3 -8.35 -6.10 9.05
CA ILE A 3 -9.76 -5.84 8.78
C ILE A 3 -9.82 -4.87 7.60
N TYR A 4 -10.39 -5.34 6.49
CA TYR A 4 -10.69 -4.53 5.32
C TYR A 4 -12.17 -4.18 5.30
N THR A 5 -12.49 -2.89 5.34
CA THR A 5 -13.87 -2.38 5.38
C THR A 5 -14.33 -1.96 3.99
N LEU A 6 -15.44 -2.55 3.55
CA LEU A 6 -16.21 -2.20 2.37
C LEU A 6 -17.45 -1.39 2.76
N GLN A 7 -18.21 -0.93 1.77
CA GLN A 7 -19.49 -0.26 2.02
C GLN A 7 -20.52 -1.22 2.66
N GLU A 8 -20.50 -2.50 2.28
CA GLU A 8 -21.51 -3.49 2.67
C GLU A 8 -21.07 -4.40 3.83
N ALA A 9 -19.77 -4.55 4.06
CA ALA A 9 -19.23 -5.55 4.98
C ALA A 9 -17.80 -5.22 5.44
N SER A 10 -17.31 -5.98 6.42
CA SER A 10 -15.89 -6.04 6.75
C SER A 10 -15.41 -7.48 6.58
N LEU A 11 -14.17 -7.64 6.11
CA LEU A 11 -13.56 -8.95 5.89
C LEU A 11 -12.12 -8.95 6.40
N GLU A 12 -11.64 -10.11 6.84
CA GLU A 12 -10.25 -10.28 7.24
C GLU A 12 -9.43 -10.68 6.01
N LEU A 13 -8.48 -9.82 5.62
CA LEU A 13 -7.58 -10.05 4.50
C LEU A 13 -6.13 -10.14 5.01
N PRO A 14 -5.37 -11.17 4.62
CA PRO A 14 -3.95 -11.20 4.95
C PRO A 14 -3.15 -10.07 4.27
N ASP A 15 -2.20 -9.46 4.98
CA ASP A 15 -1.38 -8.34 4.47
C ASP A 15 -0.54 -8.66 3.23
N ILE A 16 -0.45 -9.94 2.86
CA ILE A 16 0.21 -10.40 1.65
C ILE A 16 -0.56 -10.02 0.37
N PHE A 17 -1.85 -9.69 0.47
CA PHE A 17 -2.66 -9.28 -0.65
C PHE A 17 -2.44 -7.81 -0.97
N LYS A 18 -2.15 -7.50 -2.24
CA LYS A 18 -2.04 -6.12 -2.72
C LYS A 18 -3.43 -5.59 -3.06
N ASP A 19 -3.86 -4.53 -2.38
CA ASP A 19 -5.13 -3.86 -2.68
C ASP A 19 -5.08 -3.17 -4.06
N ARG A 20 -5.92 -3.67 -4.98
CA ARG A 20 -6.13 -3.13 -6.34
C ARG A 20 -7.59 -2.75 -6.57
N THR A 21 -8.35 -2.55 -5.50
CA THR A 21 -9.80 -2.30 -5.59
C THR A 21 -10.08 -1.03 -6.39
N MET A 22 -11.03 -1.12 -7.32
CA MET A 22 -11.57 0.04 -8.04
C MET A 22 -13.02 0.28 -7.63
N ASN A 23 -13.30 1.47 -7.11
CA ASN A 23 -14.69 1.93 -6.94
C ASN A 23 -15.09 2.74 -8.17
N LEU A 24 -16.28 2.50 -8.70
CA LEU A 24 -16.86 3.23 -9.82
C LEU A 24 -18.22 3.79 -9.42
N PHE A 25 -18.37 5.11 -9.51
CA PHE A 25 -19.63 5.81 -9.32
C PHE A 25 -20.01 6.49 -10.63
N THR A 26 -21.27 6.38 -11.03
CA THR A 26 -21.79 7.01 -12.25
C THR A 26 -22.84 8.05 -11.88
N LEU A 27 -22.73 9.23 -12.47
CA LEU A 27 -23.77 10.23 -12.49
C LEU A 27 -24.36 10.26 -13.90
N SER A 28 -25.63 9.85 -14.02
CA SER A 28 -26.36 9.83 -15.29
C SER A 28 -27.72 10.50 -15.10
N GLU A 29 -28.04 11.49 -15.94
CA GLU A 29 -29.40 12.05 -15.99
C GLU A 29 -30.31 11.27 -16.96
N ASN A 30 -29.76 10.58 -17.97
CA ASN A 30 -30.53 9.93 -19.05
C ASN A 30 -29.98 8.56 -19.50
N ASN A 31 -29.48 7.72 -18.58
CA ASN A 31 -28.82 6.42 -18.88
C ASN A 31 -27.56 6.47 -19.77
N ALA A 32 -27.13 7.66 -20.22
CA ALA A 32 -25.77 7.90 -20.68
C ALA A 32 -24.90 8.25 -19.47
N SER A 33 -23.75 7.59 -19.31
CA SER A 33 -22.77 7.92 -18.28
C SER A 33 -22.08 9.24 -18.64
N GLU A 34 -22.67 10.36 -18.25
CA GLU A 34 -22.14 11.70 -18.56
C GLU A 34 -20.95 12.08 -17.66
N PHE A 35 -20.91 11.53 -16.45
CA PHE A 35 -19.77 11.65 -15.54
C PHE A 35 -19.57 10.37 -14.74
N THR A 36 -18.32 9.94 -14.64
CA THR A 36 -17.93 8.86 -13.72
C THR A 36 -16.88 9.35 -12.75
N PHE A 37 -16.99 8.92 -11.50
CA PHE A 37 -15.97 9.10 -10.47
C PHE A 37 -15.39 7.74 -10.11
N VAL A 38 -14.08 7.60 -10.27
CA VAL A 38 -13.35 6.36 -10.00
C VAL A 38 -12.37 6.57 -8.86
N VAL A 39 -12.31 5.62 -7.94
CA VAL A 39 -11.24 5.53 -6.94
C VAL A 39 -10.43 4.28 -7.22
N SER A 40 -9.15 4.45 -7.57
CA SER A 40 -8.24 3.34 -7.85
C SER A 40 -7.03 3.38 -6.93
N ARG A 41 -6.45 2.20 -6.67
CA ARG A 41 -5.24 2.03 -5.86
C ARG A 41 -4.10 1.41 -6.66
N ALA A 42 -2.89 1.82 -6.37
CA ALA A 42 -1.68 1.20 -6.89
C ALA A 42 -0.56 1.24 -5.84
N SER A 43 0.42 0.36 -5.97
CA SER A 43 1.64 0.41 -5.17
C SER A 43 2.53 1.57 -5.61
N ALA A 44 3.26 2.16 -4.68
CA ALA A 44 4.33 3.12 -4.93
C ALA A 44 5.64 2.64 -4.31
N SER A 45 6.75 3.14 -4.84
CA SER A 45 8.05 2.89 -4.24
C SER A 45 8.24 3.73 -2.98
N HIS A 46 9.05 3.24 -2.04
CA HIS A 46 9.40 3.99 -0.82
C HIS A 46 9.93 5.40 -1.13
N ASP A 47 10.73 5.55 -2.19
CA ASP A 47 11.33 6.84 -2.58
C ASP A 47 10.46 7.68 -3.53
N ASP A 48 9.24 7.22 -3.82
CA ASP A 48 8.28 8.00 -4.59
C ASP A 48 7.83 9.23 -3.77
N THR A 49 7.67 10.33 -4.50
CA THR A 49 6.94 11.51 -4.06
C THR A 49 5.67 11.63 -4.89
N VAL A 50 4.65 12.31 -4.38
CA VAL A 50 3.39 12.49 -5.12
C VAL A 50 3.60 13.15 -6.49
N GLN A 51 4.59 14.04 -6.62
CA GLN A 51 4.96 14.67 -7.88
C GLN A 51 5.62 13.70 -8.86
N LYS A 52 6.51 12.81 -8.38
CA LYS A 52 7.11 11.75 -9.22
C LYS A 52 6.03 10.80 -9.74
N VAL A 53 5.09 10.41 -8.88
CA VAL A 53 3.96 9.54 -9.27
C VAL A 53 3.09 10.25 -10.31
N ALA A 54 2.71 11.50 -10.08
CA ALA A 54 1.91 12.27 -11.03
C ALA A 54 2.60 12.45 -12.39
N ALA A 55 3.91 12.72 -12.40
CA ALA A 55 4.70 12.81 -13.63
C ALA A 55 4.77 11.48 -14.38
N ARG A 56 4.88 10.35 -13.65
CA ARG A 56 4.84 9.00 -14.23
C ARG A 56 3.49 8.71 -14.88
N ILE A 57 2.38 9.06 -14.22
CA ILE A 57 1.02 8.92 -14.79
C ILE A 57 0.89 9.72 -16.10
N LEU A 58 1.28 11.00 -16.12
CA LEU A 58 1.20 11.82 -17.34
C LEU A 58 2.07 11.25 -18.47
N LYS A 59 3.27 10.74 -18.14
CA LYS A 59 4.17 10.11 -19.12
C LYS A 59 3.54 8.85 -19.70
N GLU A 60 2.98 7.99 -18.86
CA GLU A 60 2.30 6.76 -19.29
C GLU A 60 1.11 7.10 -20.20
N MET A 61 0.24 8.04 -19.80
CA MET A 61 -0.88 8.50 -20.63
C MET A 61 -0.40 9.04 -21.99
N GLY A 62 0.65 9.84 -22.02
CA GLY A 62 1.22 10.35 -23.28
C GLY A 62 1.77 9.27 -24.23
N THR A 63 1.95 8.04 -23.75
CA THR A 63 2.39 6.90 -24.57
C THR A 63 1.27 5.91 -24.90
N THR A 64 0.20 5.86 -24.10
CA THR A 64 -0.81 4.81 -24.18
C THR A 64 -2.09 5.24 -24.90
N VAL A 65 -2.43 6.53 -24.89
CA VAL A 65 -3.67 7.04 -25.48
C VAL A 65 -3.41 8.03 -26.61
N GLU A 66 -4.33 8.06 -27.57
CA GLU A 66 -4.24 8.93 -28.74
C GLU A 66 -4.58 10.38 -28.36
N ALA A 67 -3.97 11.34 -29.07
CA ALA A 67 -4.23 12.77 -28.91
C ALA A 67 -4.20 13.28 -27.46
N PHE A 68 -3.31 12.72 -26.63
CA PHE A 68 -3.13 13.14 -25.24
C PHE A 68 -2.67 14.60 -25.13
N ALA A 69 -3.35 15.36 -24.27
CA ALA A 69 -2.91 16.69 -23.88
C ALA A 69 -3.12 16.92 -22.38
N SER A 70 -2.02 17.26 -21.69
CA SER A 70 -2.05 17.73 -20.31
C SER A 70 -2.37 19.22 -20.27
N ILE A 71 -3.42 19.60 -19.57
CA ILE A 71 -3.88 20.99 -19.44
C ILE A 71 -3.29 21.64 -18.19
N THR A 72 -3.42 20.99 -17.03
CA THR A 72 -2.80 21.48 -15.78
C THR A 72 -2.31 20.34 -14.90
N SER A 73 -1.25 20.61 -14.15
CA SER A 73 -0.75 19.78 -13.04
C SER A 73 -0.44 20.70 -11.87
N LYS A 74 -1.14 20.54 -10.75
CA LYS A 74 -1.05 21.45 -9.61
C LYS A 74 -0.93 20.68 -8.30
N VAL A 75 -0.04 21.13 -7.42
CA VAL A 75 -0.01 20.65 -6.04
C VAL A 75 -1.21 21.25 -5.31
N ILE A 76 -1.96 20.40 -4.62
CA ILE A 76 -3.10 20.78 -3.78
C ILE A 76 -2.99 20.07 -2.42
N THR A 77 -3.93 20.35 -1.52
CA THR A 77 -4.03 19.67 -0.23
C THR A 77 -5.40 18.98 -0.13
N VAL A 78 -5.41 17.73 0.32
CA VAL A 78 -6.64 16.95 0.60
C VAL A 78 -6.51 16.37 1.99
N ASP A 79 -7.42 16.76 2.88
CA ASP A 79 -7.42 16.33 4.28
C ASP A 79 -6.05 16.50 4.97
N GLY A 80 -5.39 17.64 4.74
CA GLY A 80 -4.07 17.95 5.28
C GLY A 80 -2.89 17.31 4.53
N LEU A 81 -3.12 16.31 3.66
CA LEU A 81 -2.08 15.64 2.89
C LEU A 81 -1.77 16.37 1.57
N SER A 82 -0.48 16.35 1.17
CA SER A 82 -0.06 16.85 -0.13
C SER A 82 -0.54 15.93 -1.25
N ALA A 83 -1.14 16.53 -2.28
CA ALA A 83 -1.70 15.83 -3.43
C ALA A 83 -1.34 16.55 -4.73
N VAL A 84 -1.51 15.88 -5.87
CA VAL A 84 -1.39 16.51 -7.20
C VAL A 84 -2.69 16.34 -7.97
N GLU A 85 -3.30 17.45 -8.38
CA GLU A 85 -4.41 17.48 -9.33
C GLU A 85 -3.86 17.56 -10.76
N LEU A 86 -4.25 16.60 -11.58
CA LEU A 86 -4.00 16.52 -13.01
C LEU A 86 -5.30 16.80 -13.76
N PHE A 87 -5.24 17.60 -14.82
CA PHE A 87 -6.34 17.81 -15.74
C PHE A 87 -5.84 17.65 -17.16
N TYR A 88 -6.44 16.72 -17.90
CA TYR A 88 -6.00 16.33 -19.23
C TYR A 88 -7.16 15.79 -20.07
N HIS A 89 -6.91 15.64 -21.37
CA HIS A 89 -7.81 14.92 -22.27
C HIS A 89 -7.04 14.03 -23.23
N PHE A 90 -7.75 13.10 -23.85
CA PHE A 90 -7.26 12.20 -24.89
C PHE A 90 -8.43 11.74 -25.77
N GLU A 91 -8.14 11.01 -26.85
CA GLU A 91 -9.15 10.40 -27.71
C GLU A 91 -9.28 8.90 -27.43
N ASN A 92 -10.52 8.42 -27.40
CA ASN A 92 -10.85 7.00 -27.32
C ASN A 92 -12.04 6.70 -28.21
N GLY A 93 -11.86 5.84 -29.22
CA GLY A 93 -12.93 5.47 -30.15
C GLY A 93 -13.55 6.66 -30.90
N GLY A 94 -12.75 7.68 -31.22
CA GLY A 94 -13.21 8.91 -31.88
C GLY A 94 -13.94 9.90 -30.96
N VAL A 95 -14.00 9.63 -29.65
CA VAL A 95 -14.58 10.53 -28.65
C VAL A 95 -13.47 11.14 -27.82
N GLN A 96 -13.49 12.47 -27.67
CA GLN A 96 -12.59 13.15 -26.74
C GLN A 96 -13.04 12.87 -25.30
N ILE A 97 -12.15 12.34 -24.48
CA ILE A 97 -12.37 12.05 -23.07
C ILE A 97 -11.60 13.06 -22.24
N TRP A 98 -12.30 13.72 -21.32
CA TRP A 98 -11.71 14.65 -20.37
C TRP A 98 -11.63 14.01 -18.99
N GLN A 99 -10.46 14.12 -18.35
CA GLN A 99 -10.24 13.59 -17.01
C GLN A 99 -9.61 14.61 -16.09
N LYS A 100 -10.11 14.62 -14.86
CA LYS A 100 -9.50 15.31 -13.73
C LYS A 100 -9.16 14.27 -12.66
N GLN A 101 -7.90 14.22 -12.25
CA GLN A 101 -7.37 13.18 -11.39
C GLN A 101 -6.58 13.78 -10.23
N THR A 102 -6.98 13.46 -9.01
CA THR A 102 -6.27 13.82 -7.79
C THR A 102 -5.49 12.61 -7.34
N VAL A 103 -4.17 12.75 -7.32
CA VAL A 103 -3.21 11.72 -6.93
C VAL A 103 -2.74 11.99 -5.51
N ILE A 104 -2.86 10.98 -4.65
CA ILE A 104 -2.45 11.03 -3.26
C ILE A 104 -1.51 9.86 -2.98
N LEU A 105 -0.46 10.12 -2.21
CA LEU A 105 0.50 9.12 -1.75
C LEU A 105 0.29 8.94 -0.25
N LEU A 106 -0.02 7.72 0.17
CA LEU A 106 -0.21 7.33 1.56
C LEU A 106 0.94 6.41 1.97
N ASP A 107 1.38 6.54 3.22
CA ASP A 107 2.33 5.59 3.82
C ASP A 107 1.56 4.38 4.36
N GLU A 108 1.99 3.17 4.02
CA GLU A 108 1.52 1.91 4.58
C GLU A 108 2.73 1.17 5.19
N GLU A 109 2.89 1.21 6.51
CA GLU A 109 4.12 0.73 7.20
C GLU A 109 4.61 -0.68 6.80
N LEU A 110 3.71 -1.61 6.49
CA LEU A 110 4.08 -2.98 6.09
C LEU A 110 4.30 -3.15 4.58
N SER A 111 3.56 -2.39 3.77
CA SER A 111 3.52 -2.53 2.30
C SER A 111 4.23 -1.39 1.56
N GLY A 112 4.88 -0.48 2.29
CA GLY A 112 5.62 0.66 1.75
C GLY A 112 4.72 1.87 1.53
N LYS A 113 4.54 2.26 0.27
CA LYS A 113 3.68 3.40 -0.09
C LYS A 113 2.56 2.98 -1.01
N LYS A 114 1.43 3.67 -0.89
CA LYS A 114 0.24 3.44 -1.69
C LYS A 114 -0.20 4.70 -2.41
N VAL A 115 -0.47 4.56 -3.70
CA VAL A 115 -1.11 5.58 -4.51
C VAL A 115 -2.61 5.38 -4.46
N VAL A 116 -3.34 6.46 -4.17
CA VAL A 116 -4.79 6.52 -4.36
C VAL A 116 -5.09 7.61 -5.38
N CYS A 117 -5.83 7.25 -6.42
CA CYS A 117 -6.26 8.18 -7.46
C CYS A 117 -7.77 8.36 -7.42
N TYR A 118 -8.21 9.62 -7.41
CA TYR A 118 -9.61 10.02 -7.51
C TYR A 118 -9.85 10.68 -8.86
N ILE A 119 -10.57 10.00 -9.76
CA ILE A 119 -10.63 10.32 -11.18
C ILE A 119 -12.06 10.67 -11.58
N GLY A 120 -12.31 11.91 -11.96
CA GLY A 120 -13.52 12.32 -12.66
C GLY A 120 -13.32 12.18 -14.17
N THR A 121 -14.26 11.58 -14.88
CA THR A 121 -14.21 11.39 -16.34
C THR A 121 -15.50 11.88 -17.00
N CYS A 122 -15.38 12.66 -18.07
CA CYS A 122 -16.48 13.11 -18.92
C CYS A 122 -16.16 12.86 -20.40
N PRO A 123 -17.09 12.35 -21.22
CA PRO A 123 -17.00 12.46 -22.66
C PRO A 123 -17.28 13.89 -23.14
N GLY A 124 -16.54 14.36 -24.13
CA GLY A 124 -16.74 15.63 -24.82
C GLY A 124 -16.28 16.88 -24.07
N LYS A 125 -16.74 17.12 -22.84
CA LYS A 125 -16.36 18.31 -22.05
C LYS A 125 -16.38 18.08 -20.55
N PHE A 126 -15.45 18.71 -19.84
CA PHE A 126 -15.46 18.82 -18.37
C PHE A 126 -15.93 20.23 -17.96
N GLY A 127 -17.24 20.47 -18.07
CA GLY A 127 -17.83 21.78 -17.79
C GLY A 127 -17.90 22.15 -16.30
N GLU A 128 -18.33 23.38 -16.00
CA GLU A 128 -18.44 23.93 -14.64
C GLU A 128 -19.27 23.04 -13.69
N TYR A 129 -20.36 22.45 -14.21
CA TYR A 129 -21.20 21.53 -13.45
C TYR A 129 -20.37 20.33 -12.92
N TYR A 130 -19.68 19.61 -13.79
CA TYR A 130 -18.86 18.46 -13.40
C TYR A 130 -17.64 18.85 -12.57
N GLN A 131 -17.07 20.03 -12.83
CA GLN A 131 -16.01 20.60 -11.99
C GLN A 131 -16.48 20.82 -10.56
N LYS A 132 -17.70 21.35 -10.36
CA LYS A 132 -18.28 21.51 -9.03
C LYS A 132 -18.52 20.18 -8.33
N GLN A 133 -19.05 19.18 -9.04
CA GLN A 133 -19.29 17.85 -8.47
C GLN A 133 -17.96 17.20 -8.03
N TYR A 134 -16.96 17.22 -8.91
CA TYR A 134 -15.64 16.68 -8.61
C TYR A 134 -15.01 17.36 -7.38
N GLN A 135 -14.97 18.69 -7.36
CA GLN A 135 -14.36 19.43 -6.24
C GLN A 135 -15.09 19.19 -4.92
N THR A 136 -16.43 19.08 -4.95
CA THR A 136 -17.23 18.78 -3.76
C THR A 136 -16.83 17.42 -3.17
N ILE A 137 -16.65 16.40 -4.01
CA ILE A 137 -16.22 15.07 -3.57
C ILE A 137 -14.78 15.12 -3.02
N ILE A 138 -13.84 15.76 -3.72
CA ILE A 138 -12.45 15.85 -3.26
C ILE A 138 -12.36 16.56 -1.90
N ASN A 139 -13.12 17.64 -1.70
CA ASN A 139 -13.11 18.39 -0.43
C ASN A 139 -13.74 17.62 0.74
N SER A 140 -14.60 16.63 0.46
CA SER A 140 -15.25 15.81 1.49
C SER A 140 -14.41 14.60 1.92
N ILE A 141 -13.30 14.29 1.25
CA ILE A 141 -12.44 13.16 1.60
C ILE A 141 -11.90 13.35 3.02
N ARG A 142 -11.99 12.29 3.83
CA ARG A 142 -11.33 12.15 5.13
C ARG A 142 -10.63 10.80 5.16
N PHE A 143 -9.36 10.78 5.56
CA PHE A 143 -8.59 9.56 5.69
C PHE A 143 -8.79 8.96 7.09
N ASN A 144 -8.86 7.64 7.14
CA ASN A 144 -8.85 6.92 8.41
C ASN A 144 -7.44 7.04 9.00
N HIS A 145 -7.33 7.67 10.16
CA HIS A 145 -6.09 7.74 10.91
C HIS A 145 -6.08 6.56 11.89
N SER A 146 -5.06 5.70 11.83
CA SER A 146 -4.84 4.70 12.87
C SER A 146 -4.13 5.38 14.03
N GLU A 147 -4.88 5.87 15.02
CA GLU A 147 -4.31 6.26 16.30
C GLU A 147 -3.93 4.98 17.06
N SER A 148 -2.64 4.63 17.04
CA SER A 148 -2.08 3.73 18.04
C SER A 148 -1.34 4.58 19.06
N ASP A 149 -1.79 4.54 20.32
CA ASP A 149 -1.13 5.22 21.44
C ASP A 149 0.20 4.57 21.85
N ILE A 150 0.57 3.45 21.22
CA ILE A 150 1.80 2.71 21.53
C ILE A 150 2.83 3.02 20.46
N GLU A 151 3.93 3.64 20.86
CA GLU A 151 5.04 3.91 19.96
C GLU A 151 5.76 2.62 19.54
N PRO A 152 6.06 2.43 18.24
CA PRO A 152 6.96 1.40 17.75
C PRO A 152 8.33 1.45 18.46
N LEU A 153 8.84 0.29 18.86
CA LEU A 153 10.16 0.15 19.48
C LEU A 153 11.10 -0.60 18.52
N PRO A 154 12.36 -0.15 18.40
CA PRO A 154 13.34 -0.85 17.57
C PRO A 154 13.74 -2.17 18.23
N ILE A 155 13.88 -3.22 17.42
CA ILE A 155 14.42 -4.50 17.85
C ILE A 155 15.93 -4.37 18.00
N SER A 156 16.47 -4.87 19.12
CA SER A 156 17.91 -4.89 19.37
C SER A 156 18.64 -5.72 18.30
N PRO A 157 19.71 -5.21 17.67
CA PRO A 157 20.56 -5.98 16.76
C PRO A 157 21.20 -7.21 17.41
N ASP A 158 21.37 -7.18 18.74
CA ASP A 158 21.95 -8.25 19.54
C ASP A 158 20.90 -9.26 20.05
N SER A 159 19.64 -9.13 19.61
CA SER A 159 18.60 -10.12 19.96
C SER A 159 18.96 -11.49 19.38
N THR A 160 18.89 -12.49 20.27
CA THR A 160 19.04 -13.92 19.95
C THR A 160 17.69 -14.61 19.78
N ASP A 161 16.61 -13.84 19.62
CA ASP A 161 15.29 -14.39 19.36
C ASP A 161 15.19 -14.93 17.93
N THR A 162 14.24 -15.83 17.71
CA THR A 162 13.87 -16.25 16.37
C THR A 162 13.01 -15.18 15.68
N PHE A 163 13.33 -14.88 14.43
CA PHE A 163 12.56 -13.98 13.57
C PHE A 163 12.11 -14.69 12.31
N PHE A 164 11.02 -14.22 11.71
CA PHE A 164 10.51 -14.77 10.47
C PHE A 164 10.42 -13.69 9.40
N SER A 165 10.77 -14.05 8.16
CA SER A 165 10.51 -13.24 6.97
C SER A 165 9.69 -14.02 5.96
N LEU A 166 8.61 -13.44 5.44
CA LEU A 166 7.82 -14.01 4.36
C LEU A 166 8.02 -13.17 3.09
N ASP A 167 8.57 -13.77 2.04
CA ASP A 167 8.65 -13.11 0.73
C ASP A 167 7.28 -13.13 0.04
N ASN A 168 6.74 -11.94 -0.23
CA ASN A 168 5.40 -11.75 -0.79
C ASN A 168 5.30 -12.20 -2.25
N ASP A 169 6.40 -12.37 -2.97
CA ASP A 169 6.39 -12.80 -4.36
C ASP A 169 6.54 -14.32 -4.46
N THR A 170 7.50 -14.90 -3.74
CA THR A 170 7.79 -16.35 -3.79
C THR A 170 6.93 -17.17 -2.84
N LYS A 171 6.37 -16.56 -1.80
CA LYS A 171 5.65 -17.20 -0.69
C LYS A 171 6.53 -18.16 0.13
N ILE A 172 7.84 -17.89 0.18
CA ILE A 172 8.77 -18.61 1.02
C ILE A 172 8.81 -17.94 2.41
N LEU A 173 8.55 -18.71 3.45
CA LEU A 173 8.72 -18.28 4.83
C LEU A 173 10.07 -18.79 5.33
N THR A 174 10.94 -17.86 5.76
CA THR A 174 12.26 -18.19 6.31
C THR A 174 12.31 -17.87 7.79
N ALA A 175 12.72 -18.84 8.61
CA ALA A 175 13.03 -18.66 10.02
C ALA A 175 14.52 -18.33 10.21
N HIS A 176 14.79 -17.30 11.02
CA HIS A 176 16.12 -16.75 11.27
C HIS A 176 16.42 -16.83 12.76
N GLU A 177 17.56 -17.41 13.13
CA GLU A 177 17.97 -17.55 14.53
C GLU A 177 18.39 -16.22 15.19
N THR A 178 18.63 -15.18 14.39
CA THR A 178 19.01 -13.83 14.85
C THR A 178 18.54 -12.75 13.86
N VAL A 179 18.44 -11.50 14.32
CA VAL A 179 18.22 -10.32 13.46
C VAL A 179 19.30 -10.19 12.38
N ASN A 180 20.55 -10.50 12.72
CA ASN A 180 21.67 -10.43 11.78
C ASN A 180 21.53 -11.44 10.64
N SER A 181 21.09 -12.67 10.94
CA SER A 181 20.81 -13.67 9.92
C SER A 181 19.68 -13.22 8.98
N LEU A 182 18.64 -12.59 9.54
CA LEU A 182 17.54 -12.02 8.75
C LEU A 182 18.05 -11.00 7.74
N TYR A 183 18.87 -10.03 8.17
CA TYR A 183 19.40 -9.01 7.25
C TYR A 183 20.35 -9.56 6.17
N GLN A 184 20.97 -10.72 6.39
CA GLN A 184 21.82 -11.37 5.37
C GLN A 184 21.01 -12.08 4.28
N HIS A 185 19.77 -12.49 4.57
CA HIS A 185 18.92 -13.26 3.66
C HIS A 185 17.86 -12.40 2.95
N VAL A 186 17.60 -11.19 3.44
CA VAL A 186 16.55 -10.32 2.93
C VAL A 186 17.14 -9.23 2.03
N ASP A 187 16.55 -9.07 0.83
CA ASP A 187 16.82 -7.89 0.00
C ASP A 187 16.14 -6.67 0.64
N LEU A 188 16.94 -5.84 1.32
CA LEU A 188 16.47 -4.65 2.04
C LEU A 188 15.75 -3.66 1.13
N LYS A 189 16.17 -3.54 -0.14
CA LYS A 189 15.52 -2.63 -1.08
C LYS A 189 14.12 -3.15 -1.41
N ARG A 190 13.95 -4.45 -1.62
CA ARG A 190 12.64 -5.07 -1.78
C ARG A 190 11.80 -4.95 -0.50
N ALA A 191 12.40 -5.16 0.68
CA ALA A 191 11.72 -5.06 1.97
C ALA A 191 11.11 -3.67 2.20
N LEU A 192 11.85 -2.59 1.92
CA LEU A 192 11.35 -1.21 2.03
C LEU A 192 10.18 -0.91 1.08
N ASN A 193 10.03 -1.69 0.01
CA ASN A 193 8.94 -1.58 -0.96
C ASN A 193 7.80 -2.58 -0.68
N GLY A 194 7.71 -3.12 0.54
CA GLY A 194 6.61 -3.98 0.96
C GLY A 194 6.61 -5.39 0.35
N HIS A 195 7.75 -5.87 -0.13
CA HIS A 195 7.86 -7.23 -0.68
C HIS A 195 8.09 -8.31 0.37
N TYR A 196 8.28 -7.92 1.64
CA TYR A 196 8.47 -8.86 2.74
C TYR A 196 7.53 -8.51 3.89
N LEU A 197 7.02 -9.52 4.58
CA LEU A 197 6.42 -9.39 5.91
C LEU A 197 7.39 -9.94 6.95
N PHE A 198 7.48 -9.29 8.11
CA PHE A 198 8.39 -9.68 9.18
C PHE A 198 7.62 -10.00 10.45
N PHE A 199 8.10 -10.98 11.21
CA PHE A 199 7.48 -11.38 12.47
C PHE A 199 8.52 -11.70 13.54
N ASN A 200 8.19 -11.42 14.80
CA ASN A 200 8.99 -11.87 15.94
C ASN A 200 8.69 -13.33 16.31
N SER A 201 9.35 -13.84 17.34
CA SER A 201 9.19 -15.20 17.86
C SER A 201 7.75 -15.53 18.31
N ALA A 202 6.99 -14.54 18.77
CA ALA A 202 5.57 -14.67 19.12
C ALA A 202 4.63 -14.61 17.89
N GLY A 203 5.18 -14.44 16.68
CA GLY A 203 4.41 -14.29 15.44
C GLY A 203 3.72 -12.93 15.29
N GLN A 204 4.13 -11.92 16.07
CA GLN A 204 3.63 -10.55 15.94
C GLN A 204 4.33 -9.84 14.80
N SER A 205 3.58 -9.02 14.06
CA SER A 205 4.11 -8.25 12.93
C SER A 205 5.19 -7.26 13.35
N LEU A 206 6.25 -7.23 12.55
CA LEU A 206 7.33 -6.26 12.58
C LEU A 206 7.37 -5.51 11.24
N HIS A 207 7.96 -4.33 11.23
CA HIS A 207 8.22 -3.60 9.99
C HIS A 207 9.68 -3.14 9.93
N ILE A 208 10.17 -2.85 8.73
CA ILE A 208 11.50 -2.28 8.53
C ILE A 208 11.36 -0.79 8.25
N ALA A 209 12.12 0.03 8.98
CA ALA A 209 12.15 1.47 8.79
C ALA A 209 13.55 2.02 9.06
N ALA A 210 13.82 3.22 8.53
CA ALA A 210 15.08 3.91 8.76
C ALA A 210 15.21 4.31 10.24
N LEU A 211 16.42 4.19 10.78
CA LEU A 211 16.80 4.69 12.12
C LEU A 211 16.96 6.22 12.11
N ASN A 212 17.30 6.79 10.96
CA ASN A 212 17.48 8.22 10.75
C ASN A 212 17.37 8.59 9.26
N ASP A 213 17.17 9.87 8.99
CA ASP A 213 17.12 10.42 7.63
C ASP A 213 18.51 10.84 7.10
N GLN A 214 19.59 10.29 7.65
CA GLN A 214 20.97 10.67 7.30
C GLN A 214 21.66 9.59 6.47
N GLU A 215 22.45 10.00 5.47
CA GLU A 215 23.27 9.07 4.71
C GLU A 215 24.55 8.68 5.48
N PRO A 216 24.95 7.39 5.49
CA PRO A 216 24.24 6.26 4.90
C PRO A 216 23.01 5.88 5.74
N LEU A 217 21.85 5.71 5.07
CA LEU A 217 20.62 5.26 5.69
C LEU A 217 20.86 3.94 6.43
N ARG A 218 20.60 3.94 7.73
CA ARG A 218 20.62 2.74 8.56
C ARG A 218 19.18 2.30 8.81
N TYR A 219 18.93 1.01 8.75
CA TYR A 219 17.59 0.44 8.94
C TYR A 219 17.55 -0.42 10.20
N ALA A 220 16.37 -0.49 10.80
CA ALA A 220 16.07 -1.41 11.89
C ALA A 220 14.72 -2.08 11.66
N LEU A 221 14.54 -3.22 12.31
CA LEU A 221 13.24 -3.85 12.54
C LEU A 221 12.58 -3.16 13.72
N TRP A 222 11.28 -2.93 13.62
CA TRP A 222 10.48 -2.23 14.61
C TRP A 222 9.24 -3.04 14.95
N THR A 223 8.81 -2.97 16.21
CA THR A 223 7.50 -3.51 16.61
C THR A 223 6.37 -2.74 15.91
N SER A 224 5.24 -3.41 15.67
CA SER A 224 4.06 -2.77 15.06
C SER A 224 2.84 -2.86 15.99
N PRO A 225 2.89 -2.23 17.18
CA PRO A 225 1.83 -2.33 18.18
C PRO A 225 0.54 -1.65 17.73
N GLY A 226 -0.61 -2.16 18.20
CA GLY A 226 -1.93 -1.52 18.04
C GLY A 226 -2.50 -1.45 16.62
N ARG A 227 -1.90 -2.13 15.64
CA ARG A 227 -2.40 -2.17 14.26
C ARG A 227 -3.05 -3.52 13.96
N HIS A 228 -4.14 -3.49 13.18
CA HIS A 228 -4.79 -4.69 12.66
C HIS A 228 -3.92 -5.32 11.56
N ASN A 229 -2.72 -5.77 11.91
CA ASN A 229 -1.85 -6.48 10.98
C ASN A 229 -2.10 -7.98 11.12
N SER A 230 -1.75 -8.73 10.08
CA SER A 230 -1.68 -10.18 10.18
C SER A 230 -0.61 -10.61 11.18
N SER A 231 -0.92 -11.62 11.99
CA SER A 231 0.11 -12.39 12.69
C SER A 231 0.68 -13.43 11.74
N LEU A 232 1.82 -14.02 12.09
CA LEU A 232 2.40 -15.13 11.32
C LEU A 232 1.40 -16.27 11.15
N SER A 233 0.64 -16.61 12.21
CA SER A 233 -0.41 -17.63 12.14
C SER A 233 -1.52 -17.29 11.14
N GLY A 234 -1.79 -16.01 10.88
CA GLY A 234 -2.82 -15.56 9.94
C GLY A 234 -2.36 -15.52 8.47
N VAL A 235 -1.06 -15.67 8.21
CA VAL A 235 -0.50 -15.74 6.84
C VAL A 235 0.13 -17.09 6.53
N ILE A 236 0.25 -17.99 7.50
CA ILE A 236 0.95 -19.26 7.29
C ILE A 236 0.28 -20.13 6.20
N ASP A 237 -1.05 -20.05 6.05
CA ASP A 237 -1.82 -20.81 5.06
C ASP A 237 -1.51 -20.42 3.62
N VAL A 238 -0.88 -19.26 3.38
CA VAL A 238 -0.49 -18.81 2.04
C VAL A 238 0.97 -19.14 1.70
N VAL A 239 1.72 -19.72 2.65
CA VAL A 239 3.13 -20.10 2.49
C VAL A 239 3.21 -21.33 1.60
N LYS A 240 4.13 -21.30 0.63
CA LYS A 240 4.37 -22.42 -0.29
C LYS A 240 5.56 -23.28 0.10
N GLN A 241 6.51 -22.71 0.83
CA GLN A 241 7.74 -23.37 1.21
C GLN A 241 8.27 -22.74 2.51
N PHE A 242 8.89 -23.58 3.32
CA PHE A 242 9.46 -23.23 4.61
C PHE A 242 10.96 -23.47 4.57
N GLU A 243 11.73 -22.50 5.07
CA GLU A 243 13.19 -22.55 5.14
C GLU A 243 13.66 -22.13 6.53
N GLY A 244 14.70 -22.77 7.04
CA GLY A 244 15.23 -22.46 8.36
C GLY A 244 15.91 -23.66 9.02
N PRO A 245 16.22 -23.55 10.32
CA PRO A 245 16.71 -24.66 11.13
C PRO A 245 15.80 -25.89 11.06
N GLU A 246 16.34 -27.07 11.36
CA GLU A 246 15.59 -28.35 11.28
C GLU A 246 14.30 -28.34 12.11
N GLU A 247 14.26 -27.54 13.18
CA GLU A 247 13.12 -27.40 14.08
C GLU A 247 12.05 -26.40 13.58
N LEU A 248 12.30 -25.68 12.48
CA LEU A 248 11.46 -24.59 11.95
C LEU A 248 11.40 -24.60 10.41
N ASN A 249 11.48 -25.77 9.78
CA ASN A 249 11.47 -25.94 8.33
C ASN A 249 10.17 -26.56 7.79
N SER A 250 9.12 -26.67 8.61
CA SER A 250 7.78 -27.11 8.20
C SER A 250 6.66 -26.27 8.82
N GLU A 251 5.47 -26.34 8.24
CA GLU A 251 4.28 -25.67 8.76
C GLU A 251 3.95 -26.12 10.19
N GLU A 252 3.90 -27.44 10.43
CA GLU A 252 3.56 -28.02 11.72
C GLU A 252 4.52 -27.59 12.81
N GLN A 253 5.82 -27.54 12.48
CA GLN A 253 6.87 -27.10 13.37
C GLN A 253 6.71 -25.63 13.77
N ILE A 254 6.48 -24.75 12.79
CA ILE A 254 6.28 -23.32 13.05
C ILE A 254 5.01 -23.09 13.87
N ARG A 255 3.91 -23.80 13.57
CA ARG A 255 2.68 -23.70 14.39
C ARG A 255 2.93 -24.14 15.83
N ALA A 256 3.63 -25.26 16.02
CA ALA A 256 3.98 -25.74 17.36
C ALA A 256 4.90 -24.76 18.10
N PHE A 257 5.87 -24.15 17.40
CA PHE A 257 6.74 -23.11 17.94
C PHE A 257 5.94 -21.89 18.42
N LEU A 258 5.05 -21.37 17.56
CA LEU A 258 4.19 -20.22 17.88
C LEU A 258 3.24 -20.49 19.04
N GLN A 259 2.73 -21.72 19.17
CA GLN A 259 1.86 -22.09 20.28
C GLN A 259 2.62 -22.01 21.62
N ARG A 260 3.85 -22.52 21.68
CA ARG A 260 4.67 -22.46 22.90
C ARG A 260 5.03 -21.03 23.31
N HIS A 261 5.20 -20.14 22.35
CA HIS A 261 5.57 -18.73 22.58
C HIS A 261 4.37 -17.80 22.82
N LYS A 262 3.13 -18.30 22.67
CA LYS A 262 1.91 -17.56 23.06
C LYS A 262 1.54 -17.72 24.55
N ASP A 263 2.01 -18.79 25.18
CA ASP A 263 1.68 -19.16 26.57
C ASP A 263 2.65 -18.56 27.62
N VAL A 264 3.52 -17.63 27.20
CA VAL A 264 4.52 -16.92 28.03
C VAL A 264 4.26 -15.42 27.96
#